data_AF-A0A314YV66-F1
#
_entry.id   AF-A0A314YV66-F1
#
_cell.length_a   1.000
_cell.length_b   1.000
_cell.length_c   1.000
_cell.angle_alpha   90.00
_cell.angle_beta   90.00
_cell.angle_gamma   90.00
#
_symmetry.space_group_name_H-M   'P 1'
#
loop_
_entity.id
_entity.type
_entity.pdbx_description
1 polymer ?
#
loop_
_entity_poly.entity_id
_entity_poly.type
_entity_poly.pdbx_seq_one_letter_code
_entity_poly.pdbx_strand_id
1 'polypeptide(L)'
;MTSCANPYQYLMFVQQWPKSVCRMARCSPSARSLLEFKIHGLWPSNFSVYELKNCTGADLDLIEMKNNKSLQSELVKSWPCER
;
A
#
# COMPACT_ATOMS: atom_id res chain seq x y z
N MET A 1 0.05 25.90 23.35
CA MET A 1 0.80 24.63 23.41
C MET A 1 0.22 23.70 22.37
N THR A 2 0.85 23.59 21.21
CA THR A 2 0.48 22.62 20.18
C THR A 2 0.86 21.24 20.69
N SER A 3 -0.14 20.44 21.06
CA SER A 3 0.04 19.04 21.42
C SER A 3 0.65 18.30 20.23
N CYS A 4 1.76 17.59 20.43
CA CYS A 4 2.31 16.62 19.48
C CYS A 4 1.40 15.37 19.44
N ALA A 5 0.11 15.56 19.17
CA ALA A 5 -0.81 14.44 18.99
C ALA A 5 -0.37 13.67 17.74
N ASN A 6 -0.08 12.38 17.91
CA ASN A 6 0.14 11.49 16.78
C ASN A 6 -1.10 11.58 15.87
N PRO A 7 -0.95 11.89 14.58
CA PRO A 7 -2.09 12.08 13.68
C PRO A 7 -2.89 10.77 13.50
N TYR A 8 -2.29 9.62 13.83
CA TYR A 8 -2.90 8.30 13.84
C TYR A 8 -2.58 7.56 15.14
N GLN A 9 -3.39 6.55 15.46
CA GLN A 9 -3.22 5.70 16.65
C GLN A 9 -2.59 4.34 16.34
N TYR A 10 -2.83 3.81 15.14
CA TYR A 10 -2.25 2.54 14.69
C TYR A 10 -2.06 2.51 13.17
N LEU A 11 -1.31 1.52 12.70
CA LEU A 11 -1.13 1.24 11.28
C LEU A 11 -1.84 -0.07 10.92
N MET A 12 -2.65 -0.02 9.88
CA MET A 12 -3.23 -1.22 9.27
C MET A 12 -2.32 -1.70 8.16
N PHE A 13 -1.71 -2.87 8.34
CA PHE A 13 -1.04 -3.58 7.26
C PHE A 13 -2.06 -4.44 6.50
N VAL A 14 -2.50 -3.94 5.35
CA VAL A 14 -3.57 -4.55 4.56
C VAL A 14 -2.98 -5.37 3.44
N GLN A 15 -3.46 -6.61 3.32
CA GLN A 15 -3.11 -7.51 2.25
C GLN A 15 -4.34 -7.92 1.46
N GLN A 16 -4.18 -8.15 0.17
CA GLN A 16 -5.24 -8.60 -0.74
C GLN A 16 -4.94 -9.98 -1.29
N TRP A 17 -6.00 -10.75 -1.54
CA TRP A 17 -5.92 -12.03 -2.24
C TRP A 17 -6.14 -11.81 -3.74
N PRO A 18 -5.11 -12.00 -4.59
CA PRO A 18 -5.18 -11.64 -6.00
C PRO A 18 -6.35 -12.32 -6.74
N LYS A 19 -6.68 -13.58 -6.43
CA LYS A 19 -7.81 -14.27 -7.08
C LYS A 19 -9.16 -13.63 -6.76
N SER A 20 -9.34 -13.09 -5.56
CA SER A 20 -10.59 -12.41 -5.19
C SER A 20 -10.72 -11.09 -5.93
N VAL A 21 -9.66 -10.30 -5.99
CA VAL A 21 -9.63 -9.03 -6.72
C VAL A 21 -9.85 -9.27 -8.22
N CYS A 22 -9.16 -10.24 -8.81
CA CYS A 22 -9.26 -10.57 -10.22
C CYS A 22 -10.56 -11.26 -10.64
N ARG A 23 -11.38 -11.70 -9.68
CA ARG A 23 -12.76 -12.10 -9.94
C ARG A 23 -13.67 -10.89 -10.16
N MET A 24 -13.37 -9.76 -9.51
CA MET A 24 -14.18 -8.54 -9.54
C MET A 24 -13.67 -7.50 -10.56
N ALA A 25 -12.40 -7.59 -10.98
CA ALA A 25 -11.77 -6.65 -11.91
C ALA A 25 -10.94 -7.37 -12.99
N ARG A 26 -10.66 -6.66 -14.09
CA ARG A 26 -9.66 -7.12 -15.07
C ARG A 26 -8.28 -7.05 -14.43
N CYS A 27 -7.54 -8.14 -14.57
CA CYS A 27 -6.17 -8.26 -14.09
C CYS A 27 -5.25 -8.77 -15.19
N SER A 28 -3.96 -8.46 -15.05
CA SER A 28 -2.90 -9.06 -15.85
C SER A 28 -2.78 -10.58 -15.62
N PRO A 29 -2.26 -11.36 -16.59
CA PRO A 29 -2.02 -12.78 -16.41
C PRO A 29 -1.09 -13.11 -15.23
N SER A 30 -0.10 -12.25 -14.97
CA SER A 30 0.83 -12.41 -13.84
C SER A 30 0.12 -12.23 -12.50
N ALA A 31 -0.78 -11.26 -12.36
CA ALA A 31 -1.57 -11.09 -11.13
C ALA A 31 -2.48 -12.30 -10.87
N ARG A 32 -3.04 -12.91 -11.93
CA ARG A 32 -3.88 -14.11 -11.81
C ARG A 32 -3.12 -15.36 -11.39
N SER A 33 -1.82 -15.44 -11.63
CA SER A 33 -1.02 -16.62 -11.24
C SER A 33 -0.53 -16.57 -9.79
N LEU A 34 -0.66 -15.43 -9.11
CA LEU A 34 -0.29 -15.29 -7.70
C LEU A 34 -1.19 -16.13 -6.80
N LEU A 35 -0.58 -16.87 -5.87
CA LEU A 35 -1.23 -17.78 -4.92
C LEU A 35 -0.90 -17.43 -3.46
N GLU A 36 -0.50 -16.19 -3.22
CA GLU A 36 -0.20 -15.69 -1.89
C GLU A 36 -0.80 -14.28 -1.74
N PHE A 37 -1.01 -13.88 -0.49
CA PHE A 37 -1.45 -12.53 -0.17
C PHE A 37 -0.38 -11.52 -0.59
N LYS A 38 -0.83 -10.40 -1.17
CA LYS A 38 0.02 -9.29 -1.59
C LYS A 38 -0.32 -8.05 -0.81
N ILE A 39 0.68 -7.19 -0.62
CA ILE A 39 0.49 -5.92 0.05
C ILE A 39 -0.50 -5.10 -0.77
N HIS A 40 -1.53 -4.59 -0.10
CA HIS A 40 -2.47 -3.64 -0.66
C HIS A 40 -2.14 -2.22 -0.20
N GLY A 41 -1.78 -2.08 1.09
CA GLY A 41 -1.44 -0.79 1.66
C GLY A 41 -1.04 -0.87 3.12
N LEU A 42 -0.34 0.18 3.56
CA LEU A 42 -0.12 0.49 4.96
C LEU A 42 -0.87 1.78 5.26
N TRP A 43 -1.91 1.70 6.09
CA TRP A 43 -2.82 2.81 6.31
C TRP A 43 -2.77 3.32 7.75
N PRO A 44 -2.45 4.61 7.96
CA PRO A 44 -2.67 5.28 9.23
C PRO A 44 -4.16 5.26 9.60
N SER A 45 -4.49 4.89 10.83
CA SER A 45 -5.88 4.74 11.27
C SER A 45 -6.08 5.16 12.72
N ASN A 46 -7.33 5.51 13.04
CA ASN A 46 -7.79 5.87 14.38
C ASN A 46 -8.93 4.94 14.79
N PHE A 47 -9.17 4.78 16.09
CA PHE A 47 -10.23 3.90 16.58
C PHE A 47 -11.63 4.48 16.32
N SER A 48 -11.74 5.80 16.21
CA SER A 48 -13.03 6.51 16.11
C SER A 48 -13.19 7.35 14.84
N VAL A 49 -12.10 7.60 14.10
CA VAL A 49 -12.10 8.36 12.84
C VAL A 49 -11.69 7.43 11.72
N TYR A 50 -12.58 7.27 10.74
CA TYR A 50 -12.43 6.27 9.68
C TYR A 50 -11.35 6.62 8.65
N GLU A 51 -11.02 7.89 8.45
CA GLU A 51 -10.07 8.31 7.42
C GLU A 51 -9.24 9.51 7.87
N LEU A 52 -7.92 9.40 7.75
CA LEU A 52 -7.01 10.52 7.79
C LEU A 52 -6.79 11.02 6.36
N LYS A 53 -7.39 12.16 6.02
CA LYS A 53 -7.27 12.77 4.69
C LYS A 53 -6.32 13.96 4.74
N ASN A 54 -5.60 14.18 3.63
CA ASN A 54 -4.83 15.39 3.35
C ASN A 54 -3.74 15.72 4.39
N CYS A 55 -2.95 14.71 4.77
CA CYS A 55 -1.71 14.97 5.51
C CYS A 55 -0.77 15.82 4.65
N THR A 56 -0.11 16.82 5.24
CA THR A 56 0.97 17.55 4.59
C THR A 56 2.22 16.67 4.55
N GLY A 57 2.95 16.72 3.44
CA GLY A 57 4.15 15.90 3.24
C GLY A 57 4.85 16.24 1.94
N ALA A 58 6.03 15.66 1.74
CA ALA A 58 6.70 15.70 0.45
C ALA A 58 5.97 14.81 -0.56
N ASP A 59 5.99 15.20 -1.83
CA ASP A 59 5.55 14.34 -2.92
C ASP A 59 6.45 13.10 -3.01
N LEU A 60 5.89 12.01 -3.57
CA LEU A 60 6.63 10.77 -3.77
C LEU A 60 7.78 10.99 -4.77
N ASP A 61 9.02 10.81 -4.30
CA ASP A 61 10.20 10.86 -5.17
C ASP A 61 10.37 9.56 -5.96
N LEU A 62 9.85 9.56 -7.18
CA LEU A 62 9.96 8.44 -8.11
C LEU A 62 11.40 8.20 -8.60
N ILE A 63 12.26 9.20 -8.57
CA ILE A 63 13.67 9.07 -9.00
C ILE A 63 14.43 8.30 -7.92
N GLU A 64 14.27 8.68 -6.66
CA GLU A 64 14.85 7.95 -5.52
C GLU A 64 14.40 6.49 -5.53
N MET A 65 13.09 6.25 -5.68
CA MET A 65 12.56 4.88 -5.79
C MET A 65 13.18 4.10 -6.96
N LYS A 66 13.32 4.72 -8.14
CA LYS A 66 13.91 4.10 -9.34
C LYS A 66 15.40 3.78 -9.20
N ASN A 67 16.10 4.51 -8.34
CA ASN A 67 17.51 4.29 -8.03
C ASN A 67 17.70 3.18 -6.98
N ASN A 68 16.72 2.96 -6.10
CA ASN A 68 16.74 1.85 -5.14
C ASN A 68 16.30 0.52 -5.78
N LYS A 69 17.25 -0.18 -6.42
CA LYS A 69 16.99 -1.45 -7.11
C LYS A 69 16.57 -2.59 -6.17
N SER A 70 17.11 -2.61 -4.94
CA SER A 70 16.74 -3.63 -3.95
C SER A 70 15.27 -3.49 -3.57
N LEU A 71 14.83 -2.29 -3.21
CA LEU A 71 13.43 -2.01 -2.87
C LEU A 71 12.49 -2.32 -4.03
N GLN A 72 12.84 -1.93 -5.26
CA GLN A 72 12.03 -2.26 -6.44
C GLN A 72 11.86 -3.77 -6.62
N SER A 73 12.93 -4.55 -6.45
CA SER A 73 12.86 -6.00 -6.62
C SER A 73 11.92 -6.66 -5.60
N GLU A 74 11.82 -6.11 -4.40
CA GLU A 74 10.92 -6.58 -3.36
C GLU A 74 9.49 -6.10 -3.59
N LEU A 75 9.30 -4.84 -4.02
CA LEU A 75 7.96 -4.31 -4.34
C LEU A 75 7.30 -5.05 -5.50
N VAL A 76 8.05 -5.41 -6.55
CA VAL A 76 7.49 -6.19 -7.68
C VAL A 76 6.98 -7.56 -7.22
N LYS A 77 7.65 -8.18 -6.24
CA LYS A 77 7.23 -9.47 -5.69
C LYS A 77 6.08 -9.31 -4.71
N SER A 78 6.17 -8.38 -3.77
CA SER A 78 5.31 -8.32 -2.59
C SER A 78 4.13 -7.34 -2.72
N TRP A 79 4.25 -6.33 -3.58
CA TRP A 79 3.23 -5.30 -3.84
C TRP A 79 3.03 -5.05 -5.36
N PRO A 80 2.62 -6.09 -6.12
CA PRO A 80 2.42 -5.96 -7.57
C PRO A 80 1.21 -5.09 -7.90
N CYS A 81 1.27 -4.43 -9.06
CA CYS A 81 0.08 -3.84 -9.68
C CYS A 81 -0.79 -4.97 -10.26
N GLU A 82 -2.02 -5.08 -9.79
CA GLU A 82 -2.93 -6.14 -10.24
C GLU A 82 -3.72 -5.79 -11.50
N ARG A 83 -3.73 -4.52 -11.92
CA ARG A 83 -4.35 -4.05 -13.16
C ARG A 83 -3.36 -4.01 -14.31
#